data_AF-A0A5B6VU41-F1
#
_entry.id   AF-A0A5B6VU41-F1
#
_cell.length_a   1.000
_cell.length_b   1.000
_cell.length_c   1.000
_cell.angle_alpha   90.00
_cell.angle_beta   90.00
_cell.angle_gamma   90.00
#
_symmetry.space_group_name_H-M   'P 1'
#
loop_
_entity.id
_entity.type
_entity.pdbx_description
1 polymer ?
#
loop_
_entity_poly.entity_id
_entity_poly.type
_entity_poly.pdbx_seq_one_letter_code
_entity_poly.pdbx_strand_id
1 'polypeptide(L)'
;MNDLRLRLDYLNGRKQDIESENESEIHGGKMVKKEVEKWLDKVEKMNAEIEKIEQKLVVVSCFSRARLGKLVRKKIEEVKEIHRQGCFSDGLAVDRPPAKGVTLLTSDLEGETDVNNQI
;
A
#
# COMPACT_ATOMS: atom_id res chain seq x y z
N MET A 1 7.88 19.76 16.68
CA MET A 1 6.49 19.59 16.20
C MET A 1 6.42 19.81 14.69
N ASN A 2 6.89 20.96 14.18
CA ASN A 2 6.89 21.27 12.74
C ASN A 2 7.58 20.20 11.87
N ASP A 3 8.76 19.69 12.28
CA ASP A 3 9.44 18.59 11.55
C ASP A 3 8.61 17.29 11.53
N LEU A 4 7.92 16.96 12.63
CA LEU A 4 7.07 15.76 12.67
C LEU A 4 5.87 15.91 11.73
N ARG A 5 5.22 17.08 11.71
CA ARG A 5 4.10 17.38 10.78
C ARG A 5 4.55 17.28 9.34
N LEU A 6 5.66 17.93 8.98
CA LEU A 6 6.20 17.88 7.63
C LEU A 6 6.47 16.44 7.16
N ARG A 7 7.05 15.61 8.02
CA ARG A 7 7.30 14.19 7.72
C ARG A 7 6.01 13.40 7.58
N LEU A 8 5.00 13.72 8.40
CA LEU A 8 3.69 13.07 8.33
C LEU A 8 2.97 13.44 7.04
N ASP A 9 3.01 14.71 6.62
CA ASP A 9 2.43 15.17 5.37
C ASP A 9 3.06 14.46 4.18
N TYR A 10 4.39 14.32 4.17
CA TYR A 10 5.10 13.55 3.16
C TYR A 10 4.70 12.07 3.16
N LEU A 11 4.55 11.46 4.34
CA LEU A 11 4.10 10.08 4.47
C LEU A 11 2.66 9.89 3.96
N ASN A 12 1.79 10.87 4.21
CA ASN A 12 0.41 10.88 3.73
C ASN A 12 0.32 11.10 2.22
N GLY A 13 1.16 11.93 1.63
CA GLY A 13 1.28 12.05 0.17
C GLY A 13 1.65 10.71 -0.46
N ARG A 14 2.68 10.05 0.08
CA ARG A 14 3.06 8.70 -0.38
C ARG A 14 1.95 7.66 -0.18
N LYS A 15 1.20 7.74 0.91
CA LYS A 15 0.03 6.88 1.15
C LYS A 15 -0.98 7.05 0.01
N GLN A 16 -1.31 8.29 -0.34
CA GLN A 16 -2.28 8.60 -1.40
C GLN A 16 -1.81 8.13 -2.78
N ASP A 17 -0.52 8.26 -3.10
CA ASP A 17 0.06 7.74 -4.34
C ASP A 17 -0.12 6.20 -4.42
N ILE A 18 0.22 5.49 -3.33
CA ILE A 18 0.07 4.03 -3.23
C ILE A 18 -1.40 3.61 -3.35
N GLU A 19 -2.31 4.31 -2.69
CA GLU A 19 -3.76 4.01 -2.79
C GLU A 19 -4.27 4.18 -4.21
N SER A 20 -3.83 5.23 -4.91
CA SER A 20 -4.20 5.48 -6.32
C SER A 20 -3.64 4.42 -7.26
N GLU A 21 -2.37 4.04 -7.09
CA GLU A 21 -1.75 2.96 -7.87
C GLU A 21 -2.45 1.63 -7.61
N ASN A 22 -2.76 1.35 -6.34
CA ASN A 22 -3.45 0.14 -5.94
C ASN A 22 -4.87 0.02 -6.53
N GLU A 23 -5.62 1.12 -6.56
CA GLU A 23 -6.94 1.16 -7.20
C GLU A 23 -6.85 0.81 -8.70
N SER A 24 -5.82 1.31 -9.38
CA SER A 24 -5.56 0.99 -10.78
C SER A 24 -5.19 -0.47 -11.02
N GLU A 25 -4.39 -1.06 -10.11
CA GLU A 25 -4.00 -2.47 -10.19
C GLU A 25 -5.17 -3.42 -9.93
N ILE A 26 -6.04 -3.08 -8.96
CA ILE A 26 -7.28 -3.81 -8.69
C ILE A 26 -8.21 -3.75 -9.92
N HIS A 27 -8.34 -2.59 -10.57
CA HIS A 27 -9.13 -2.46 -11.79
C HIS A 27 -8.55 -3.32 -12.93
N GLY A 28 -7.23 -3.47 -12.99
CA GLY A 28 -6.51 -4.37 -13.88
C GLY A 28 -6.61 -5.87 -13.52
N GLY A 29 -7.39 -6.24 -12.49
CA GLY A 29 -7.59 -7.63 -12.07
C GLY A 29 -6.46 -8.21 -11.21
N LYS A 30 -5.51 -7.38 -10.77
CA LYS A 30 -4.43 -7.77 -9.86
C LYS A 30 -4.87 -7.70 -8.41
N MET A 31 -4.10 -8.33 -7.52
CA MET A 31 -4.35 -8.31 -6.09
C MET A 31 -3.23 -7.57 -5.36
N VAL A 32 -3.63 -6.65 -4.49
CA VAL A 32 -2.73 -5.92 -3.59
C VAL A 32 -1.93 -6.88 -2.73
N LYS A 33 -0.64 -6.62 -2.53
CA LYS A 33 0.14 -7.38 -1.55
C LYS A 33 -0.34 -7.07 -0.14
N LYS A 34 -0.47 -8.11 0.70
CA LYS A 34 -0.80 -7.96 2.13
C LYS A 34 0.20 -7.09 2.91
N GLU A 35 1.42 -6.96 2.42
CA GLU A 35 2.43 -6.07 3.01
C GLU A 35 2.03 -4.59 2.84
N VAL A 36 1.51 -4.22 1.66
CA VAL A 36 1.04 -2.87 1.36
C VAL A 36 -0.16 -2.53 2.23
N GLU A 37 -1.13 -3.44 2.37
CA GLU A 37 -2.29 -3.25 3.26
C GLU A 37 -1.87 -3.02 4.72
N LYS A 38 -0.94 -3.84 5.24
CA LYS A 38 -0.39 -3.67 6.60
C LYS A 38 0.34 -2.35 6.77
N TRP A 39 1.02 -1.89 5.73
CA TRP A 39 1.71 -0.61 5.74
C TRP A 39 0.72 0.55 5.79
N LEU A 40 -0.34 0.53 4.99
CA LEU A 40 -1.41 1.55 5.01
C LEU A 40 -2.07 1.67 6.40
N ASP A 41 -2.44 0.54 7.01
CA ASP A 41 -2.99 0.50 8.38
C ASP A 41 -2.02 1.09 9.41
N LYS A 42 -0.71 0.83 9.24
CA LYS A 42 0.33 1.40 10.11
C LYS A 42 0.45 2.91 9.97
N VAL A 43 0.32 3.44 8.75
CA VAL A 43 0.30 4.90 8.49
C VAL A 43 -0.91 5.56 9.15
N GLU A 44 -2.10 4.96 9.03
CA GLU A 44 -3.33 5.48 9.66
C GLU A 44 -3.24 5.51 11.19
N LYS A 45 -2.75 4.44 11.79
CA LYS A 45 -2.51 4.39 13.24
C LYS A 45 -1.51 5.48 13.68
N MET A 46 -0.45 5.70 12.91
CA MET A 46 0.52 6.75 13.20
C MET A 46 -0.10 8.15 13.15
N ASN A 47 -0.96 8.42 12.16
CA ASN A 47 -1.71 9.67 12.07
C ASN A 47 -2.56 9.91 13.33
N ALA A 48 -3.37 8.93 13.73
CA ALA A 48 -4.22 9.04 14.91
C ALA A 48 -3.42 9.24 16.21
N GLU A 49 -2.27 8.58 16.34
CA GLU A 49 -1.40 8.75 17.50
C GLU A 49 -0.76 10.15 17.57
N ILE A 50 -0.33 10.69 16.43
CA ILE A 50 0.26 12.04 16.36
C ILE A 50 -0.81 13.09 16.67
N GLU A 51 -2.01 12.97 16.11
CA GLU A 51 -3.13 13.85 16.43
C GLU A 51 -3.44 13.86 17.94
N LYS A 52 -3.46 12.68 18.57
CA LYS A 52 -3.63 12.56 20.02
C LYS A 52 -2.51 13.23 20.83
N ILE A 53 -1.28 13.21 20.33
CA ILE A 53 -0.14 13.90 20.95
C ILE A 53 -0.30 15.42 20.82
N GLU A 54 -0.76 15.90 19.67
CA GLU A 54 -1.03 17.32 19.42
C GLU A 54 -2.16 17.86 20.30
N GLN A 55 -3.27 17.12 20.41
CA GLN A 55 -4.35 17.48 21.32
C GLN A 55 -3.87 17.57 22.78
N LYS A 56 -3.04 16.60 23.21
CA LYS A 56 -2.44 16.63 24.56
C LYS A 56 -1.52 17.83 24.76
N LEU A 57 -0.78 18.26 23.73
CA LEU A 57 0.10 19.42 23.74
C LEU A 57 -0.65 20.73 24.00
N VAL A 58 -1.86 20.87 23.45
CA VAL A 58 -2.70 22.07 23.62
C VAL A 58 -3.22 22.21 25.06
N VAL A 59 -3.41 21.10 25.79
CA VAL A 59 -4.13 21.06 27.07
C VAL A 59 -3.21 21.09 28.31
N VAL A 60 -1.90 20.90 28.19
CA VAL A 60 -1.00 20.64 29.35
C VAL A 60 -0.11 21.82 29.78
N SER A 61 0.11 21.93 31.10
CA SER A 61 1.00 22.91 31.73
C SER A 61 2.50 22.64 31.48
N CYS A 62 3.34 23.67 31.66
CA CYS A 62 4.78 23.73 31.33
C CYS A 62 5.61 22.52 31.78
N PHE A 63 5.25 21.87 32.90
CA PHE A 63 6.02 20.78 33.52
C PHE A 63 6.08 19.47 32.72
N SER A 64 5.20 19.26 31.74
CA SER A 64 5.20 18.03 30.90
C SER A 64 6.02 18.16 29.61
N ARG A 65 6.52 19.37 29.27
CA ARG A 65 7.16 19.67 27.96
C ARG A 65 8.37 18.80 27.64
N ALA A 66 9.19 18.44 28.63
CA ALA A 66 10.36 17.58 28.43
C ALA A 66 9.97 16.12 28.09
N ARG A 67 8.96 15.57 28.77
CA ARG A 67 8.44 14.22 28.49
C ARG A 67 7.80 14.17 27.10
N LEU A 68 7.06 15.22 26.74
CA LEU A 68 6.46 15.40 25.42
C LEU A 68 7.52 15.52 24.31
N GLY A 69 8.59 16.28 24.55
CA GLY A 69 9.70 16.38 23.59
C GLY A 69 10.38 15.03 23.32
N LYS A 70 10.55 14.19 24.36
CA LYS A 70 11.06 12.81 24.19
C LYS A 70 10.09 11.95 23.36
N LEU A 71 8.79 12.07 23.60
CA LEU A 71 7.77 11.34 22.84
C LEU A 71 7.77 11.74 21.36
N VAL A 72 7.80 13.05 21.07
CA VAL A 72 7.85 13.58 19.69
C VAL A 72 9.09 13.07 18.96
N ARG A 73 10.27 13.07 19.59
CA ARG A 73 11.48 12.50 18.97
C ARG A 73 11.34 11.02 18.64
N LYS A 74 10.75 10.23 19.54
CA LYS A 74 10.48 8.81 19.27
C LYS A 74 9.55 8.63 18.06
N LYS A 75 8.51 9.46 17.95
CA LYS A 75 7.58 9.42 16.82
C LYS A 75 8.21 9.82 15.50
N ILE A 76 9.14 10.78 15.50
CA ILE A 76 9.91 11.14 14.29
C ILE A 76 10.68 9.92 13.75
N GLU A 77 11.33 9.16 14.62
CA GLU A 77 12.05 7.95 14.21
C GLU A 77 11.11 6.83 13.75
N GLU A 78 9.97 6.64 14.42
CA GLU A 78 8.94 5.68 13.97
C GLU A 78 8.40 6.04 12.57
N VAL A 79 8.14 7.32 12.29
CA VAL A 79 7.70 7.80 10.96
C VAL A 79 8.76 7.53 9.89
N LYS A 80 10.05 7.76 10.19
CA LYS A 80 11.15 7.44 9.25
C LYS A 80 11.22 5.95 8.93
N GLU A 81 11.02 5.09 9.93
CA GLU A 81 11.03 3.65 9.72
C GLU A 81 9.84 3.19 8.87
N ILE A 82 8.64 3.71 9.13
CA ILE A 82 7.46 3.44 8.30
C ILE A 82 7.71 3.90 6.87
N HIS A 83 8.27 5.10 6.69
CA HIS A 83 8.60 5.62 5.37
C HIS A 83 9.55 4.68 4.60
N ARG A 84 10.58 4.15 5.27
CA ARG A 84 11.52 3.19 4.68
C ARG A 84 10.83 1.88 4.29
N GLN A 85 9.92 1.38 5.13
CA GLN A 85 9.13 0.18 4.86
C GLN A 85 8.17 0.36 3.68
N GLY A 86 7.75 1.58 3.40
CA GLY A 86 6.90 1.89 2.24
C GLY A 86 7.65 1.89 0.92
N CYS A 87 8.97 1.70 0.90
CA CYS A 87 9.74 1.56 -0.33
C CYS A 87 9.66 0.11 -0.83
N PHE A 88 8.58 -0.22 -1.52
CA PHE A 88 8.36 -1.55 -2.09
C PHE A 88 9.18 -1.73 -3.36
N SER A 89 10.37 -2.34 -3.27
CA SER A 89 11.23 -2.61 -4.43
C SER A 89 10.71 -3.72 -5.35
N ASP A 90 9.74 -4.49 -4.87
CA ASP A 90 9.21 -5.69 -5.53
C ASP A 90 7.83 -5.46 -6.19
N GLY A 91 7.38 -4.20 -6.29
CA GLY A 91 6.05 -3.83 -6.79
C GLY A 91 4.92 -3.97 -5.75
N LEU A 92 3.79 -3.28 -6.00
CA LEU A 92 2.68 -3.11 -5.06
C LEU A 92 1.61 -4.24 -5.14
N ALA A 93 1.30 -4.75 -6.33
CA ALA A 93 0.42 -5.90 -6.51
C ALA A 93 1.12 -7.14 -7.05
N VAL A 94 0.40 -8.26 -6.94
CA VAL A 94 0.72 -9.53 -7.56
C VAL A 94 -0.38 -9.93 -8.53
N ASP A 95 0.01 -10.66 -9.58
CA ASP A 95 -0.96 -11.21 -10.51
C ASP A 95 -1.90 -12.18 -9.78
N ARG A 96 -3.19 -12.06 -10.11
CA ARG A 96 -4.19 -12.98 -9.56
C ARG A 96 -3.86 -14.39 -10.07
N PRO A 97 -3.78 -15.41 -9.19
CA PRO A 97 -3.58 -16.77 -9.62
C PRO A 97 -4.67 -17.16 -10.63
N PRO A 98 -4.31 -17.82 -11.76
CA PRO A 98 -5.30 -18.25 -12.72
C PRO A 98 -6.37 -19.08 -12.02
N ALA A 99 -7.64 -18.79 -12.32
CA ALA A 99 -8.75 -19.53 -11.76
C ALA A 99 -8.53 -21.02 -12.03
N LYS A 100 -8.37 -21.81 -10.96
CA LYS A 100 -8.35 -23.28 -11.02
C LYS A 100 -9.68 -23.73 -11.62
N GLY A 101 -9.77 -23.85 -12.95
CA GLY A 101 -11.01 -24.25 -13.59
C GLY A 101 -11.22 -23.90 -15.06
N VAL A 102 -10.35 -23.13 -15.73
CA VAL A 102 -10.47 -22.99 -17.19
C VAL A 102 -9.76 -24.14 -17.88
N THR A 103 -10.43 -25.30 -17.92
CA THR A 103 -10.14 -26.33 -18.92
C THR A 103 -10.56 -25.73 -20.25
N LEU A 104 -9.62 -25.14 -20.99
CA LEU A 104 -9.85 -24.80 -22.39
C LEU A 104 -10.03 -26.14 -23.12
N LEU A 105 -11.29 -26.50 -23.38
CA LEU A 105 -11.61 -27.60 -24.25
C LEU A 105 -11.17 -27.16 -25.66
N THR A 106 -9.99 -27.61 -26.10
CA THR A 106 -9.59 -27.53 -27.49
C THR A 106 -10.59 -28.39 -28.26
N SER A 107 -11.57 -27.75 -28.91
CA SER A 107 -12.33 -28.42 -29.95
C SER A 107 -11.35 -28.73 -31.07
N ASP A 108 -11.01 -30.01 -31.22
CA ASP A 108 -10.26 -30.52 -32.36
C ASP A 108 -11.01 -30.11 -33.64
N LEU A 109 -10.50 -29.07 -34.31
CA LEU A 109 -10.98 -28.63 -35.60
C LEU A 109 -10.39 -29.59 -36.63
N GLU A 110 -11.04 -30.74 -36.75
CA GLU A 110 -10.75 -31.77 -37.75
C GLU A 110 -11.11 -31.20 -39.13
N GLY A 111 -10.11 -30.64 -39.81
CA GLY A 111 -10.22 -30.23 -41.20
C GLY A 111 -10.17 -31.45 -42.10
N GLU A 112 -11.33 -31.91 -42.55
CA GLU A 112 -11.46 -32.86 -43.66
C GLU A 112 -10.80 -32.26 -44.91
N THR A 113 -9.66 -32.80 -45.31
CA THR A 113 -9.04 -32.51 -46.61
C THR A 113 -9.67 -33.41 -47.67
N ASP A 114 -10.69 -32.93 -48.37
CA ASP A 114 -11.12 -33.55 -49.62
C ASP A 114 -10.18 -33.13 -50.75
N VAL A 115 -9.20 -33.99 -51.02
CA VAL A 115 -8.40 -33.96 -52.25
C VAL A 115 -9.24 -34.61 -53.34
N ASN A 116 -9.95 -33.81 -54.14
CA ASN A 116 -10.58 -34.33 -55.35
C ASN A 116 -9.65 -34.14 -56.54
N ASN A 117 -8.96 -35.22 -56.88
CA ASN A 117 -8.17 -35.41 -58.09
C ASN A 117 -9.07 -36.10 -59.13
N GLN A 118 -9.34 -35.46 -60.27
CA GLN A 118 -9.65 -36.18 -61.52
C GLN A 118 -9.60 -35.26 -62.75
N ILE A 119 -8.49 -35.44 -63.50
CA ILE A 119 -8.33 -35.58 -64.98
C ILE A 119 -9.19 -34.70 -65.88
#